data_AF-A0A845QI20-F1
#
_entry.id   AF-A0A845QI20-F1
#
_cell.length_a   1.000
_cell.length_b   1.000
_cell.length_c   1.000
_cell.angle_alpha   90.00
_cell.angle_beta   90.00
_cell.angle_gamma   90.00
#
_symmetry.space_group_name_H-M   'P 1'
#
loop_
_entity.id
_entity.type
_entity.pdbx_description
1 polymer ?
#
loop_
_entity_poly.entity_id
_entity_poly.type
_entity_poly.pdbx_seq_one_letter_code
_entity_poly.pdbx_strand_id
1 'polypeptide(L)'
;MENAAQKTNKKNILIRILAIGLLLFFLFFGMEMKSGYCFGVEVFHSLGLSPWSLVNQGWFYPGILSITGALASIILFSFATKDRMKTFRYFMIGALAVGIGCSVLSLHGVI
;
A
#
# COMPACT_ATOMS: atom_id res chain seq x y z
N MET A 1 12.95 10.72 -33.92
CA MET A 1 11.74 10.88 -33.05
C MET A 1 11.40 9.61 -32.26
N GLU A 2 11.94 8.44 -32.62
CA GLU A 2 11.74 7.15 -31.93
C GLU A 2 12.20 7.16 -30.45
N ASN A 3 13.29 7.87 -30.15
CA ASN A 3 13.90 7.91 -28.80
C ASN A 3 13.01 8.55 -27.72
N ALA A 4 12.14 9.51 -28.06
CA ALA A 4 11.29 10.21 -27.09
C ALA A 4 10.05 9.39 -26.69
N ALA A 5 9.47 8.67 -27.65
CA ALA A 5 8.32 7.80 -27.42
C ALA A 5 8.70 6.55 -26.60
N GLN A 6 9.89 5.98 -26.83
CA GLN A 6 10.38 4.83 -26.07
C GLN A 6 10.74 5.20 -24.61
N LYS A 7 11.35 6.39 -24.41
CA LYS A 7 11.69 6.91 -23.08
C LYS A 7 10.46 7.16 -22.22
N THR A 8 9.40 7.71 -22.81
CA THR A 8 8.13 7.95 -22.11
C THR A 8 7.44 6.65 -21.69
N ASN A 9 7.47 5.61 -22.54
CA ASN A 9 6.90 4.30 -22.18
C ASN A 9 7.67 3.60 -21.04
N LYS A 10 9.01 3.59 -21.08
CA LYS A 10 9.82 3.03 -19.99
C LYS A 10 9.60 3.76 -18.66
N LYS A 11 9.54 5.09 -18.67
CA LYS A 11 9.26 5.90 -17.48
C LYS A 11 7.90 5.58 -16.88
N ASN A 12 6.86 5.44 -17.71
CA ASN A 12 5.51 5.10 -17.23
C ASN A 12 5.44 3.71 -16.60
N ILE A 13 6.16 2.72 -17.16
CA ILE A 13 6.25 1.38 -16.57
C ILE A 13 6.96 1.42 -15.22
N LEU A 14 8.07 2.15 -15.10
CA LEU A 14 8.78 2.33 -13.83
C LEU A 14 7.88 2.97 -12.76
N ILE A 15 7.12 4.00 -13.12
CA ILE A 15 6.19 4.65 -12.18
C ILE A 15 5.08 3.69 -11.74
N ARG A 16 4.59 2.82 -12.63
CA ARG A 16 3.59 1.80 -12.26
C ARG A 16 4.15 0.79 -11.27
N ILE A 17 5.36 0.27 -11.52
CA ILE A 17 6.02 -0.67 -10.61
C ILE A 17 6.26 0.01 -9.25
N LEU A 18 6.75 1.25 -9.26
CA LEU A 18 6.96 2.03 -8.05
C LEU A 18 5.66 2.24 -7.28
N ALA A 19 4.55 2.59 -7.96
CA ALA A 19 3.26 2.81 -7.33
C ALA A 19 2.69 1.52 -6.70
N ILE A 20 2.87 0.36 -7.35
CA ILE A 20 2.49 -0.94 -6.77
C ILE A 20 3.35 -1.23 -5.53
N GLY A 21 4.68 -1.00 -5.61
CA GLY A 21 5.58 -1.18 -4.48
C GLY A 21 5.23 -0.29 -3.30
N LEU A 22 4.94 1.00 -3.56
CA LEU A 22 4.52 1.97 -2.56
C LEU A 22 3.21 1.55 -1.89
N LEU A 23 2.24 1.07 -2.67
CA LEU A 23 0.98 0.59 -2.13
C LEU A 23 1.19 -0.59 -1.18
N LEU A 24 1.93 -1.61 -1.61
CA LEU A 24 2.22 -2.77 -0.78
C LEU A 24 2.92 -2.34 0.50
N PHE A 25 3.91 -1.45 0.39
CA PHE A 25 4.58 -0.87 1.54
C PHE A 25 3.58 -0.22 2.51
N PHE A 26 2.69 0.65 2.04
CA PHE A 26 1.70 1.30 2.91
C PHE A 26 0.69 0.32 3.50
N LEU A 27 0.33 -0.75 2.78
CA LEU A 27 -0.54 -1.81 3.33
C LEU A 27 0.13 -2.52 4.50
N PHE A 28 1.39 -2.94 4.36
CA PHE A 28 2.14 -3.57 5.45
C PHE A 28 2.47 -2.58 6.59
N PHE A 29 2.67 -1.30 6.26
CA PHE A 29 2.99 -0.26 7.23
C PHE A 29 1.87 -0.03 8.26
N GLY A 30 0.61 -0.10 7.84
CA GLY A 30 -0.54 0.07 8.74
C GLY A 30 -1.14 -1.23 9.25
N MET A 31 -0.64 -2.39 8.81
CA MET A 31 -1.18 -3.68 9.22
C MET A 31 -0.84 -3.96 10.68
N GLU A 32 -1.86 -4.34 11.45
CA GLU A 32 -1.73 -4.85 12.81
C GLU A 32 -1.77 -6.38 12.78
N MET A 33 -0.78 -7.02 13.41
CA MET A 33 -0.74 -8.46 13.65
C MET A 33 -1.46 -8.78 14.97
N LYS A 34 -1.94 -10.02 15.17
CA LYS A 34 -2.64 -10.40 16.42
C LYS A 34 -1.81 -10.25 17.69
N SER A 35 -0.49 -10.20 17.56
CA SER A 35 0.42 -9.92 18.68
C SER A 35 0.37 -8.47 19.17
N GLY A 36 -0.42 -7.60 18.53
CA GLY A 36 -0.40 -6.14 18.75
C GLY A 36 0.80 -5.46 18.08
N TYR A 37 1.58 -6.21 17.29
CA TYR A 37 2.69 -5.67 16.53
C TYR A 37 2.20 -4.95 15.27
N CYS A 38 2.66 -3.73 15.06
CA CYS A 38 2.44 -2.96 13.84
C CYS A 38 3.78 -2.38 13.36
N PHE A 39 4.16 -2.69 12.12
CA PHE A 39 5.44 -2.26 11.55
C PHE A 39 5.60 -0.74 11.56
N GLY A 40 4.53 0.00 11.23
CA GLY A 40 4.57 1.45 11.25
C GLY A 40 4.82 2.01 12.65
N VAL A 41 4.30 1.38 13.70
CA VAL A 41 4.53 1.82 15.10
C VAL A 41 6.00 1.67 15.47
N GLU A 42 6.63 0.57 15.09
CA GLU A 42 8.07 0.34 15.33
C GLU A 42 8.93 1.40 14.63
N VAL A 43 8.57 1.78 13.40
CA VAL A 43 9.22 2.88 12.67
C VAL A 43 9.04 4.21 13.40
N PHE A 44 7.83 4.54 13.86
CA PHE A 44 7.58 5.75 14.64
C PHE A 44 8.36 5.77 15.95
N HIS A 45 8.40 4.64 16.65
CA HIS A 45 9.14 4.49 17.90
C HIS A 45 10.65 4.66 17.69
N SER A 46 11.20 4.07 16.62
CA SER A 46 12.60 4.24 16.21
C SER A 46 12.96 5.69 15.86
N LEU A 47 11.98 6.46 15.39
CA LEU A 47 12.12 7.90 15.11
C LEU A 47 11.90 8.78 16.36
N GLY A 48 11.64 8.19 17.54
CA GLY A 48 11.39 8.91 18.79
C GLY A 48 10.02 9.58 18.86
N LEU A 49 9.08 9.18 18.00
CA LEU A 49 7.72 9.73 17.96
C LEU A 49 6.78 8.83 18.77
N SER A 50 6.26 9.34 19.89
CA SER A 50 5.29 8.58 20.68
C SER A 50 3.92 8.57 19.96
N PRO A 51 3.28 7.40 19.76
CA PRO A 51 1.95 7.35 19.19
C PRO A 51 0.91 7.98 20.14
N TRP A 52 -0.06 8.73 19.61
CA TRP A 52 -1.12 9.35 20.42
C TRP A 52 -2.17 8.34 20.90
N SER A 53 -2.23 7.17 20.28
CA SER A 53 -3.14 6.08 20.58
C SER A 53 -2.43 4.74 20.42
N LEU A 54 -2.84 3.77 21.23
CA LEU A 54 -2.42 2.37 21.08
C LEU A 54 -3.04 1.76 19.82
N VAL A 55 -2.40 0.75 19.25
CA VAL A 55 -2.87 0.06 18.02
C VAL A 55 -4.31 -0.46 18.20
N ASN A 56 -4.63 -0.94 19.41
CA ASN A 56 -5.96 -1.40 19.82
C ASN A 56 -7.02 -0.30 20.05
N GLN A 57 -6.71 0.99 19.88
CA GLN A 57 -7.64 2.11 20.09
C GLN A 57 -8.16 2.73 18.78
N GLY A 58 -8.35 1.90 17.76
CA GLY A 58 -9.03 2.29 16.52
C GLY A 58 -8.15 3.11 15.59
N TRP A 59 -8.22 4.44 15.67
CA TRP A 59 -7.44 5.32 14.79
C TRP A 59 -6.06 5.56 15.40
N PHE A 60 -5.01 5.02 14.78
CA PHE A 60 -3.61 5.21 15.19
C PHE A 60 -2.75 5.73 14.03
N TYR A 61 -1.66 6.44 14.36
CA TYR A 61 -0.86 7.26 13.43
C TYR A 61 -0.39 6.51 12.17
N PRO A 62 0.23 5.32 12.29
CA PRO A 62 0.59 4.51 11.11
C PRO A 62 -0.61 3.98 10.30
N GLY A 63 -1.77 3.76 10.92
CA GLY A 63 -3.00 3.39 10.20
C GLY A 63 -3.51 4.49 9.27
N ILE A 64 -3.53 5.75 9.72
CA ILE A 64 -3.92 6.88 8.86
C ILE A 64 -2.93 7.09 7.72
N LEU A 65 -1.63 7.00 8.02
CA LEU A 65 -0.58 7.11 7.00
C LEU A 65 -0.63 5.98 5.98
N SER A 66 -0.96 4.77 6.42
CA SER A 66 -1.21 3.65 5.53
C SER A 66 -2.34 3.94 4.56
N ILE A 67 -3.50 4.40 5.04
CA ILE A 67 -4.65 4.69 4.18
C ILE A 67 -4.33 5.81 3.18
N THR A 68 -3.76 6.91 3.66
CA THR A 68 -3.44 8.08 2.81
C THR A 68 -2.34 7.76 1.80
N GLY A 69 -1.29 7.03 2.21
CA GLY A 69 -0.23 6.56 1.33
C GLY A 69 -0.72 5.53 0.31
N ALA A 70 -1.63 4.62 0.69
CA ALA A 70 -2.26 3.69 -0.23
C ALA A 70 -3.10 4.42 -1.28
N LEU A 71 -3.90 5.42 -0.88
CA LEU A 71 -4.66 6.26 -1.82
C LEU A 71 -3.75 7.03 -2.78
N ALA A 72 -2.67 7.64 -2.28
CA ALA A 72 -1.70 8.34 -3.11
C ALA A 72 -1.05 7.39 -4.15
N SER A 73 -0.76 6.16 -3.74
CA SER A 73 -0.19 5.12 -4.61
C SER A 73 -1.16 4.73 -5.74
N ILE A 74 -2.46 4.60 -5.42
CA ILE A 74 -3.52 4.32 -6.42
C ILE A 74 -3.65 5.48 -7.41
N ILE A 75 -3.60 6.72 -6.92
CA ILE A 75 -3.67 7.93 -7.76
C ILE A 75 -2.46 7.98 -8.69
N LEU A 76 -1.25 7.75 -8.16
CA LEU A 76 0.00 7.73 -8.93
C LEU A 76 -0.05 6.65 -10.03
N PHE A 77 -0.54 5.46 -9.70
CA PHE A 77 -0.73 4.37 -10.65
C PHE A 77 -1.75 4.71 -11.75
N SER A 78 -2.83 5.41 -11.39
CA SER A 78 -3.88 5.86 -12.31
C SER A 78 -3.37 6.92 -13.30
N PHE A 79 -2.49 7.82 -12.87
CA PHE A 79 -1.85 8.79 -13.77
C PHE A 79 -0.83 8.14 -14.70
N ALA A 80 -0.13 7.10 -14.25
CA ALA A 80 0.85 6.38 -15.05
C ALA A 80 0.21 5.45 -16.11
N THR A 81 -1.12 5.26 -16.06
CA THR A 81 -1.83 4.29 -16.91
C THR A 81 -2.77 4.94 -17.91
N LYS A 82 -2.57 4.60 -19.20
CA LYS A 82 -3.35 5.15 -20.32
C LYS A 82 -4.79 4.59 -20.34
N ASP A 83 -4.96 3.31 -19.97
CA ASP A 83 -6.26 2.64 -19.83
C ASP A 83 -6.67 2.54 -18.35
N ARG A 84 -7.18 3.65 -17.81
CA ARG A 84 -7.55 3.81 -16.39
C ARG A 84 -8.54 2.74 -15.90
N MET A 85 -9.58 2.40 -16.68
CA MET A 85 -10.65 1.48 -16.22
C MET A 85 -10.25 0.00 -16.17
N LYS A 86 -9.52 -0.52 -17.17
CA LYS A 86 -9.14 -1.94 -17.19
C LYS A 86 -8.12 -2.25 -16.10
N THR A 87 -7.16 -1.35 -15.91
CA THR A 87 -6.09 -1.54 -14.95
C THR A 87 -6.58 -1.34 -13.51
N PHE A 88 -7.51 -0.41 -13.28
CA PHE A 88 -8.19 -0.29 -11.99
C PHE A 88 -9.00 -1.54 -11.62
N ARG A 89 -9.62 -2.22 -12.60
CA ARG A 89 -10.30 -3.50 -12.37
C ARG A 89 -9.32 -4.60 -11.95
N TYR A 90 -8.20 -4.77 -12.66
CA TYR A 90 -7.19 -5.77 -12.26
C TYR A 90 -6.58 -5.44 -10.89
N PHE A 91 -6.39 -4.16 -10.61
CA PHE A 91 -5.92 -3.70 -9.31
C PHE A 91 -6.91 -4.02 -8.18
N MET A 92 -8.20 -3.70 -8.37
CA MET A 92 -9.27 -4.04 -7.43
C MET A 92 -9.36 -5.55 -7.20
N ILE A 93 -9.28 -6.35 -8.26
CA ILE A 93 -9.27 -7.82 -8.16
C ILE A 93 -8.05 -8.31 -7.37
N GLY A 94 -6.87 -7.73 -7.62
CA GLY A 94 -5.64 -8.04 -6.89
C GLY A 94 -5.73 -7.65 -5.42
N ALA A 95 -6.21 -6.45 -5.10
CA ALA A 95 -6.40 -5.99 -3.72
C ALA A 95 -7.44 -6.85 -2.97
N LEU A 96 -8.52 -7.25 -3.65
CA LEU A 96 -9.53 -8.14 -3.09
C LEU A 96 -8.96 -9.55 -2.83
N ALA A 97 -8.16 -10.08 -3.76
CA ALA A 97 -7.48 -11.36 -3.59
C ALA A 97 -6.46 -11.35 -2.44
N VAL A 98 -5.68 -10.27 -2.31
CA VAL A 98 -4.75 -10.07 -1.18
C VAL A 98 -5.52 -9.93 0.12
N GLY A 99 -6.60 -9.15 0.14
CA GLY A 99 -7.48 -9.00 1.30
C GLY A 99 -8.05 -10.35 1.76
N ILE A 100 -8.63 -11.12 0.84
CA ILE A 100 -9.17 -12.46 1.13
C ILE A 100 -8.06 -13.39 1.63
N GLY A 101 -6.89 -13.39 0.97
CA GLY A 101 -5.74 -14.20 1.40
C GLY A 101 -5.29 -13.86 2.82
N CYS A 102 -5.20 -12.56 3.14
CA CYS A 102 -4.86 -12.09 4.49
C CYS A 102 -5.91 -12.51 5.52
N SER A 103 -7.19 -12.40 5.18
CA SER A 103 -8.30 -12.85 6.03
C SER A 103 -8.25 -14.35 6.31
N VAL A 104 -7.92 -15.17 5.30
CA VAL A 104 -7.80 -16.63 5.44
C VAL A 104 -6.58 -17.03 6.28
N LEU A 105 -5.44 -16.35 6.11
CA LEU A 105 -4.26 -16.54 6.95
C LEU A 105 -4.51 -16.14 8.41
N SER A 106 -5.26 -15.05 8.62
CA SER A 106 -5.66 -14.63 9.95
C SER A 106 -6.66 -15.61 10.58
N LEU A 107 -7.56 -16.21 9.80
CA LEU A 107 -8.48 -17.25 10.29
C LEU A 107 -7.73 -18.52 10.76
N HIS A 108 -6.62 -18.86 10.12
CA HIS A 108 -5.78 -20.02 10.49
C HIS A 108 -4.78 -19.74 11.62
N GLY A 109 -4.82 -18.55 12.24
CA GLY A 109 -4.01 -18.25 13.42
C GLY A 109 -2.52 -18.04 13.15
N VAL A 110 -2.13 -17.87 11.88
CA VAL A 110 -0.73 -17.66 11.48
C VAL A 110 -0.30 -16.19 11.62
N ILE A 111 -1.27 -15.28 11.55
CA ILE A 111 -1.11 -13.81 11.65
C ILE A 111 -2.02 -13.27 12.74
#